data_AF-A0A4Q5S213-F1
#
_entry.id   AF-A0A4Q5S213-F1
#
_cell.length_a   1.000
_cell.length_b   1.000
_cell.length_c   1.000
_cell.angle_alpha   90.00
_cell.angle_beta   90.00
_cell.angle_gamma   90.00
#
_symmetry.space_group_name_H-M   'P 1'
#
loop_
_entity.id
_entity.type
_entity.pdbx_description
1 polymer ?
#
loop_
_entity_poly.entity_id
_entity_poly.type
_entity_poly.pdbx_seq_one_letter_code
_entity_poly.pdbx_strand_id
1 'polypeptide(L)'
;MRRADVDLLDSRRAYWVPSVVAPCRDWTAVPGCTRGARFLVDRHTMRANRSDFAAFASKPACMRWVMRHRLELNAALPEARVDVVRLDRWLLGLD
;
A
#
# COMPACT_ATOMS: atom_id res chain seq x y z
N MET A 1 -7.64 5.56 5.31
CA MET A 1 -8.32 4.53 6.11
C MET A 1 -7.30 4.02 7.09
N ARG A 2 -7.66 3.91 8.37
CA ARG A 2 -6.78 3.29 9.36
C ARG A 2 -6.97 1.78 9.33
N ARG A 3 -5.93 1.03 9.70
CA ARG A 3 -5.97 -0.42 9.83
C ARG A 3 -7.01 -0.88 10.85
N ALA A 4 -7.23 -0.10 11.91
CA ALA A 4 -8.29 -0.35 12.87
C ALA A 4 -9.70 -0.23 12.25
N ASP A 5 -9.85 0.53 11.16
CA ASP A 5 -11.14 0.68 10.47
C ASP A 5 -11.44 -0.49 9.52
N VAL A 6 -10.53 -1.46 9.37
CA VAL A 6 -10.73 -2.63 8.50
C VAL A 6 -11.94 -3.44 8.94
N ASP A 7 -12.19 -3.54 10.24
CA ASP A 7 -13.34 -4.27 10.79
C ASP A 7 -14.69 -3.61 10.45
N LEU A 8 -14.68 -2.35 10.00
CA LEU A 8 -15.86 -1.61 9.55
C LEU A 8 -16.16 -1.82 8.06
N LEU A 9 -15.29 -2.52 7.33
CA LEU A 9 -15.51 -2.84 5.91
C LEU A 9 -16.55 -3.94 5.74
N ASP A 10 -17.32 -3.87 4.64
CA ASP A 10 -18.22 -4.96 4.25
C ASP A 10 -17.38 -6.18 3.88
N SER A 11 -17.30 -7.17 4.77
CA SER A 11 -16.48 -8.37 4.62
C SER A 11 -16.83 -9.21 3.39
N ARG A 12 -18.00 -8.98 2.78
CA ARG A 12 -18.43 -9.63 1.54
C ARG A 12 -17.84 -8.98 0.28
N ARG A 13 -17.15 -7.86 0.42
CA ARG A 13 -16.56 -7.11 -0.70
C ARG A 13 -15.04 -7.25 -0.71
N ALA A 14 -14.50 -7.38 -1.92
CA ALA A 14 -13.06 -7.29 -2.12
C ALA A 14 -12.63 -5.82 -2.16
N TYR A 15 -11.63 -5.48 -1.35
CA TYR A 15 -10.98 -4.17 -1.37
C TYR A 15 -9.59 -4.28 -1.95
N TRP A 16 -9.17 -3.23 -2.64
CA TRP A 16 -7.89 -3.15 -3.32
C TRP A 16 -7.07 -2.01 -2.74
N VAL A 17 -5.79 -2.26 -2.53
CA VAL A 17 -4.87 -1.31 -1.89
C VAL A 17 -3.57 -1.21 -2.67
N PRO A 18 -2.96 -0.02 -2.74
CA PRO A 18 -1.59 0.14 -3.18
C PRO A 18 -0.65 -0.39 -2.09
N SER A 19 0.32 -1.20 -2.49
CA SER A 19 1.30 -1.84 -1.61
C SER A 19 2.69 -1.69 -2.19
N VAL A 20 3.69 -1.68 -1.32
CA VAL A 20 5.11 -1.74 -1.67
C VAL A 20 5.84 -2.76 -0.81
N VAL A 21 6.89 -3.34 -1.39
CA VAL A 21 7.83 -4.19 -0.70
C VAL A 21 9.15 -3.45 -0.61
N ALA A 22 9.75 -3.41 0.59
CA ALA A 22 11.04 -2.77 0.79
C ALA A 22 12.11 -3.46 -0.08
N PRO A 23 12.75 -2.74 -1.02
CA PRO A 23 13.69 -3.32 -1.97
C PRO A 23 15.00 -3.76 -1.31
N CYS A 24 15.36 -3.11 -0.20
CA CYS A 24 16.59 -3.32 0.57
C CYS A 24 16.33 -3.20 2.09
N ARG A 25 17.34 -3.56 2.89
CA ARG A 25 17.37 -3.28 4.33
C ARG A 25 17.65 -1.79 4.52
N ASP A 26 17.07 -1.19 5.57
CA ASP A 26 17.21 0.23 5.87
C ASP A 26 16.85 1.13 4.68
N TRP A 27 15.82 0.72 3.95
CA TRP A 27 15.34 1.44 2.77
C TRP A 27 15.00 2.88 3.12
N THR A 28 15.42 3.83 2.28
CA THR A 28 15.33 5.28 2.51
C THR A 28 13.93 5.76 2.89
N ALA A 29 12.87 5.17 2.32
CA ALA A 29 11.49 5.55 2.66
C ALA A 29 11.06 5.07 4.06
N VAL A 30 11.67 4.01 4.60
CA VAL A 30 11.37 3.43 5.91
C VAL A 30 12.67 2.93 6.59
N PRO A 31 13.44 3.82 7.24
CA PRO A 31 14.65 3.42 7.97
C PRO A 31 14.36 2.36 9.05
N GLY A 32 15.29 1.41 9.24
CA GLY A 32 15.12 0.29 10.17
C GLY A 32 14.32 -0.90 9.61
N CYS A 33 13.78 -0.81 8.38
CA CYS A 33 13.07 -1.94 7.79
C CYS A 33 14.01 -3.05 7.32
N THR A 34 13.50 -4.28 7.27
CA THR A 34 14.17 -5.38 6.58
C THR A 34 13.83 -5.36 5.10
N ARG A 35 14.74 -5.90 4.26
CA ARG A 35 14.41 -6.21 2.86
C ARG A 35 13.22 -7.17 2.82
N GLY A 36 12.29 -6.93 1.90
CA GLY A 36 11.08 -7.75 1.77
C GLY A 36 9.95 -7.36 2.73
N ALA A 37 10.16 -6.39 3.63
CA ALA A 37 9.08 -5.90 4.49
C ALA A 37 7.95 -5.27 3.65
N ARG A 38 6.70 -5.64 3.97
CA ARG A 38 5.49 -5.22 3.24
C ARG A 38 4.86 -4.01 3.90
N PHE A 39 4.51 -3.01 3.09
CA PHE A 39 3.85 -1.78 3.52
C PHE A 39 2.69 -1.45 2.59
N LEU A 40 1.67 -0.80 3.12
CA LEU A 40 0.62 -0.16 2.33
C LEU A 40 1.04 1.28 2.02
N VAL A 41 0.34 1.91 1.07
CA VAL A 41 0.61 3.31 0.74
C VAL A 41 -0.48 4.23 1.29
N ASP A 42 -0.03 5.22 2.06
CA ASP A 42 -0.86 6.27 2.63
C ASP A 42 -1.40 7.20 1.53
N ARG A 43 -2.71 7.47 1.55
CA ARG A 43 -3.39 8.28 0.54
C ARG A 43 -2.95 9.75 0.52
N HIS A 44 -2.60 10.28 1.68
CA HIS A 44 -2.35 11.71 1.89
C HIS A 44 -0.87 12.03 1.74
N THR A 45 0.00 11.16 2.24
CA THR A 45 1.45 11.40 2.25
C THR A 45 2.19 10.67 1.14
N MET A 46 1.56 9.71 0.45
CA MET A 46 2.19 8.80 -0.52
C MET A 46 3.32 7.94 0.06
N ARG A 47 3.49 7.93 1.39
CA ARG A 47 4.54 7.17 2.07
C ARG A 47 4.10 5.75 2.36
N ALA A 48 5.10 4.88 2.51
CA ALA A 48 4.92 3.55 3.06
C ALA A 48 4.41 3.64 4.51
N ASN A 49 3.32 2.94 4.79
CA ASN A 49 2.63 2.98 6.07
C ASN A 49 2.06 1.59 6.41
N ARG A 50 1.97 1.26 7.70
CA ARG A 50 1.39 -0.01 8.18
C ARG A 50 -0.06 0.12 8.65
N SER A 51 -0.48 1.35 8.90
CA SER A 51 -1.72 1.68 9.59
C SER A 51 -2.63 2.57 8.76
N ASP A 52 -2.13 3.61 8.10
CA ASP A 52 -2.95 4.49 7.25
C ASP A 52 -2.73 4.22 5.76
N PHE A 53 -3.81 3.91 5.05
CA PHE A 53 -3.72 3.55 3.63
C PHE A 53 -4.96 3.94 2.82
N ALA A 54 -4.77 3.95 1.50
CA ALA A 54 -5.84 4.09 0.53
C ALA A 54 -6.50 2.74 0.25
N ALA A 55 -7.83 2.63 0.38
CA ALA A 55 -8.59 1.44 0.00
C ALA A 55 -9.61 1.79 -1.09
N PHE A 56 -9.74 0.89 -2.07
CA PHE A 56 -10.58 1.07 -3.25
C PHE A 56 -11.51 -0.12 -3.45
N ALA A 57 -12.72 0.14 -3.93
CA ALA A 57 -13.72 -0.89 -4.19
C ALA A 57 -13.39 -1.80 -5.39
N SER A 58 -12.38 -1.46 -6.21
CA SER A 58 -11.99 -2.27 -7.37
C SER A 58 -10.53 -2.07 -7.77
N LYS A 59 -9.92 -3.10 -8.40
CA LYS A 59 -8.55 -3.05 -8.93
C LYS A 59 -8.35 -1.89 -9.93
N PRO A 60 -9.25 -1.65 -10.91
CA PRO A 60 -9.06 -0.56 -11.85
C PRO A 60 -9.11 0.82 -11.17
N ALA A 61 -9.94 1.01 -10.13
CA ALA A 61 -9.97 2.26 -9.39
C ALA A 61 -8.65 2.52 -8.65
N CYS A 62 -8.10 1.49 -7.99
CA CYS A 62 -6.79 1.58 -7.34
C CYS A 62 -5.67 1.86 -8.35
N MET A 63 -5.65 1.15 -9.49
CA MET A 63 -4.64 1.34 -10.53
C MET A 63 -4.69 2.74 -11.14
N ARG A 64 -5.90 3.28 -11.40
CA ARG A 64 -6.06 4.67 -11.85
C ARG A 64 -5.51 5.68 -10.85
N TRP A 65 -5.69 5.43 -9.56
CA TRP A 65 -5.12 6.28 -8.51
C TRP A 65 -3.59 6.21 -8.51
N VAL A 66 -2.99 5.01 -8.56
CA VAL A 66 -1.53 4.84 -8.65
C VAL A 66 -0.96 5.56 -9.87
N MET A 67 -1.59 5.42 -11.04
CA MET A 67 -1.14 6.09 -12.26
C MET A 67 -1.26 7.62 -12.19
N ARG A 68 -2.33 8.12 -11.56
CA ARG A 68 -2.53 9.56 -11.36
C ARG A 68 -1.46 10.17 -10.47
N HIS A 69 -1.04 9.47 -9.42
CA HIS A 69 -0.06 9.95 -8.42
C HIS A 69 1.37 9.43 -8.66
N ARG A 70 1.67 8.89 -9.84
CA ARG A 70 2.95 8.20 -10.12
C ARG A 70 4.20 9.01 -9.77
N LEU A 71 4.18 10.33 -9.99
CA LEU A 71 5.34 11.19 -9.73
C LEU A 71 5.57 11.36 -8.23
N GLU A 72 4.51 11.62 -7.47
CA GLU A 72 4.55 11.74 -6.01
C GLU A 72 4.96 10.41 -5.37
N LEU A 73 4.42 9.29 -5.88
CA LEU A 73 4.77 7.94 -5.42
C LEU A 73 6.25 7.63 -5.68
N ASN A 74 6.76 7.92 -6.87
CA ASN A 74 8.18 7.67 -7.18
C ASN A 74 9.12 8.53 -6.33
N ALA A 75 8.72 9.75 -5.97
CA ALA A 75 9.50 10.61 -5.08
C ALA A 75 9.45 10.12 -3.62
N ALA A 76 8.30 9.65 -3.14
CA ALA A 76 8.10 9.20 -1.77
C ALA A 76 8.61 7.77 -1.51
N LEU A 77 8.65 6.93 -2.55
CA LEU A 77 8.96 5.51 -2.49
C LEU A 77 10.08 5.18 -3.49
N PRO A 78 11.27 5.80 -3.35
CA PRO A 78 12.36 5.60 -4.29
C PRO A 78 12.72 4.12 -4.38
N GLU A 79 13.00 3.63 -5.59
CA GLU A 79 13.47 2.26 -5.84
C GLU A 79 12.47 1.13 -5.55
N ALA A 80 11.31 1.45 -4.97
CA ALA A 80 10.24 0.49 -4.74
C ALA A 80 9.20 0.55 -5.86
N ARG A 81 8.73 -0.63 -6.26
CA ARG A 81 7.59 -0.76 -7.16
C ARG A 81 6.31 -0.72 -6.35
N VAL A 82 5.39 0.17 -6.73
CA VAL A 82 4.01 0.19 -6.21
C VAL A 82 3.18 -0.83 -6.98
N ASP A 83 2.66 -1.82 -6.27
CA ASP A 83 1.72 -2.82 -6.78
C ASP A 83 0.31 -2.59 -6.23
N VAL A 84 -0.67 -3.21 -6.89
CA VAL A 84 -2.09 -3.16 -6.48
C VAL A 84 -2.52 -4.57 -6.09
N VAL A 85 -2.80 -4.76 -4.80
CA VAL A 85 -3.10 -6.07 -4.19
C VAL A 85 -4.49 -6.08 -3.57
N ARG A 86 -5.02 -7.28 -3.31
CA ARG A 86 -6.26 -7.41 -2.53
C ARG A 86 -5.95 -7.25 -1.05
N LEU A 87 -6.75 -6.46 -0.33
CA LEU A 87 -6.53 -6.16 1.08
C LEU A 87 -6.62 -7.41 1.96
N ASP A 88 -7.61 -8.26 1.72
CA ASP A 88 -7.83 -9.49 2.49
C ASP A 88 -6.63 -10.45 2.38
N ARG A 89 -6.14 -10.68 1.16
CA ARG A 89 -4.93 -11.48 0.91
C ARG A 89 -3.69 -10.82 1.50
N TRP A 90 -3.59 -9.50 1.41
CA TRP A 90 -2.45 -8.78 1.97
C TRP A 90 -2.36 -8.92 3.50
N LEU A 91 -3.50 -8.79 4.18
CA LEU A 91 -3.60 -8.96 5.64
C LEU A 91 -3.20 -10.36 6.10
N LEU A 92 -3.47 -11.38 5.27
CA LEU A 92 -3.08 -12.77 5.51
C LEU A 92 -1.64 -13.11 5.11
N GLY A 93 -0.89 -12.17 4.50
CA GLY A 93 0.48 -12.43 4.07
C GLY A 93 0.61 -13.20 2.75
N LEU A 94 -0.44 -13.23 1.93
CA LEU A 94 -0.53 -14.08 0.73
C LEU A 94 -0.17 -13.38 -0.59
N ASP A 95 0.07 -12.06 -0.57
CA ASP A 95 0.40 -11.20 -1.73
C ASP A 95 1.54 -10.21 -1.45
#